data_AF-A0A926DIK6-F1
#
_entry.id   AF-A0A926DIK6-F1
#
_cell.length_a   1.000
_cell.length_b   1.000
_cell.length_c   1.000
_cell.angle_alpha   90.00
_cell.angle_beta   90.00
_cell.angle_gamma   90.00
#
_symmetry.space_group_name_H-M   'P 1'
#
loop_
_entity.id
_entity.type
_entity.pdbx_description
1 polymer ?
#
loop_
_entity_poly.entity_id
_entity_poly.type
_entity_poly.pdbx_seq_one_letter_code
_entity_poly.pdbx_strand_id
1 'polypeptide(L)'
;MNCETAEEGDQQMEIFYRLFLPPDFMKKEVNESVVFAMLKAAKNLQVSRRGIPPEPDFIADGEGIEVTFAAGREASRDFIRQTCDGRFDPGASKAGEIGRIKSALSRKAEKFYSTRRTSLAILCMLELFDWAAGESREREKFFRWIRREYIDAGIFHTVYLLLPSLNQEWFVYDLRREERRRLLILNYLQAPYYTVVNKGGTGG
;
A
#
# COMPACT_ATOMS: atom_id res chain seq x y z
N MET A 1 57.16 -0.23 -8.48
CA MET A 1 55.95 -1.05 -8.24
C MET A 1 54.87 -0.10 -7.78
N ASN A 2 53.98 0.29 -8.69
CA ASN A 2 52.81 1.12 -8.38
C ASN A 2 51.65 0.15 -8.13
N CYS A 3 51.15 0.09 -6.89
CA CYS A 3 49.84 -0.48 -6.62
C CYS A 3 48.83 0.64 -6.89
N GLU A 4 48.17 0.59 -8.04
CA GLU A 4 46.95 1.34 -8.28
C GLU A 4 45.84 0.71 -7.43
N THR A 5 45.39 1.45 -6.41
CA THR A 5 44.14 1.18 -5.71
C THR A 5 42.99 1.43 -6.67
N ALA A 6 42.32 0.36 -7.11
CA ALA A 6 41.04 0.47 -7.78
C ALA A 6 40.02 1.02 -6.77
N GLU A 7 39.56 2.25 -6.99
CA GLU A 7 38.36 2.76 -6.35
C GLU A 7 37.18 1.93 -6.88
N GLU A 8 36.68 1.00 -6.07
CA GLU A 8 35.35 0.43 -6.27
C GLU A 8 34.34 1.55 -6.05
N GLY A 9 34.05 2.29 -7.13
CA GLY A 9 32.97 3.26 -7.17
C GLY A 9 31.68 2.54 -6.83
N ASP A 10 31.12 2.90 -5.68
CA ASP A 10 29.83 2.45 -5.17
C ASP A 10 28.77 2.75 -6.25
N GLN A 11 28.48 1.77 -7.10
CA GLN A 11 27.47 1.93 -8.15
C GLN A 11 26.12 2.04 -7.45
N GLN A 12 25.69 3.28 -7.24
CA GLN A 12 24.38 3.59 -6.69
C GLN A 12 23.33 2.99 -7.63
N MET A 13 22.73 1.87 -7.20
CA MET A 13 21.74 1.15 -7.98
C MET A 13 20.45 1.97 -8.00
N GLU A 14 20.24 2.73 -9.06
CA GLU A 14 18.97 3.44 -9.29
C GLU A 14 17.89 2.43 -9.70
N ILE A 15 16.93 2.18 -8.81
CA ILE A 15 15.75 1.36 -9.11
C ILE A 15 14.68 2.28 -9.72
N PHE A 16 14.46 2.17 -11.03
CA PHE A 16 13.33 2.83 -11.69
C PHE A 16 12.04 2.04 -11.45
N TYR A 17 11.30 2.41 -10.42
CA TYR A 17 9.98 1.85 -10.10
C TYR A 17 8.89 2.81 -10.56
N ARG A 18 7.95 2.35 -11.39
CA ARG A 18 6.79 3.16 -11.76
C ARG A 18 5.49 2.41 -11.56
N LEU A 19 4.57 3.09 -10.88
CA LEU A 19 3.29 2.54 -10.46
C LEU A 19 2.21 3.22 -11.29
N PHE A 20 1.41 2.43 -12.01
CA PHE A 20 0.34 2.95 -12.84
C PHE A 20 -0.88 3.20 -11.98
N LEU A 21 -1.16 4.48 -11.76
CA LEU A 21 -2.37 4.95 -11.09
C LEU A 21 -3.29 5.58 -12.14
N PRO A 22 -4.62 5.50 -11.96
CA PRO A 22 -5.52 6.23 -12.84
C PRO A 22 -5.25 7.74 -12.78
N PRO A 23 -5.62 8.49 -13.82
CA PRO A 23 -5.60 9.95 -13.78
C PRO A 23 -6.32 10.46 -12.54
N ASP A 24 -5.84 11.57 -11.98
CA ASP A 24 -6.40 12.19 -10.79
C ASP A 24 -6.48 11.29 -9.55
N PHE A 25 -5.61 10.28 -9.42
CA PHE A 25 -5.62 9.35 -8.29
C PHE A 25 -5.67 10.03 -6.91
N MET A 26 -5.08 11.22 -6.76
CA MET A 26 -5.11 11.96 -5.50
C MET A 26 -6.49 12.53 -5.14
N LYS A 27 -7.45 12.58 -6.08
CA LYS A 27 -8.86 12.88 -5.77
C LYS A 27 -9.42 11.74 -4.94
N LYS A 28 -10.05 12.10 -3.82
CA LYS A 28 -10.58 11.17 -2.81
C LYS A 28 -11.46 10.10 -3.45
N GLU A 29 -12.37 10.51 -4.31
CA GLU A 29 -13.34 9.63 -4.96
C GLU A 29 -12.66 8.59 -5.86
N VAL A 30 -11.55 8.98 -6.50
CA VAL A 30 -10.78 8.12 -7.39
C VAL A 30 -9.97 7.10 -6.59
N ASN A 31 -9.16 7.53 -5.62
CA ASN A 31 -8.38 6.57 -4.82
C ASN A 31 -9.26 5.63 -4.01
N GLU A 32 -10.36 6.09 -3.43
CA GLU A 32 -11.28 5.23 -2.69
C GLU A 32 -11.89 4.16 -3.60
N SER A 33 -12.25 4.52 -4.83
CA SER A 33 -12.77 3.57 -5.80
C SER A 33 -11.73 2.52 -6.19
N VAL A 34 -10.46 2.91 -6.34
CA VAL A 34 -9.36 1.98 -6.61
C VAL A 34 -9.17 1.00 -5.45
N VAL A 35 -9.07 1.50 -4.21
CA VAL A 35 -8.90 0.66 -3.03
C VAL A 35 -10.06 -0.32 -2.88
N PHE A 36 -11.28 0.15 -3.06
CA PHE A 36 -12.46 -0.69 -3.00
C PHE A 36 -12.49 -1.74 -4.11
N ALA A 37 -12.11 -1.39 -5.34
CA ALA A 37 -12.04 -2.34 -6.45
C ALA A 37 -11.00 -3.45 -6.19
N MET A 38 -9.84 -3.09 -5.64
CA MET A 38 -8.83 -4.07 -5.24
C MET A 38 -9.34 -5.01 -4.14
N LEU A 39 -9.99 -4.46 -3.12
CA LEU A 39 -10.56 -5.27 -2.05
C LEU A 39 -11.70 -6.17 -2.56
N LYS A 40 -12.57 -5.65 -3.41
CA LYS A 40 -13.65 -6.40 -4.07
C LYS A 40 -13.08 -7.59 -4.85
N ALA A 41 -12.03 -7.39 -5.63
CA ALA A 41 -11.35 -8.47 -6.34
C ALA A 41 -10.71 -9.49 -5.39
N ALA A 42 -10.02 -9.03 -4.33
CA ALA A 42 -9.34 -9.91 -3.38
C ALA A 42 -10.29 -10.76 -2.52
N LYS A 43 -11.47 -10.23 -2.18
CA LYS A 43 -12.46 -10.89 -1.31
C LYS A 43 -13.66 -11.44 -2.08
N ASN A 44 -13.69 -11.27 -3.40
CA ASN A 44 -14.81 -11.65 -4.27
C ASN A 44 -16.15 -11.06 -3.80
N LEU A 45 -16.16 -9.78 -3.41
CA LEU A 45 -17.38 -9.13 -2.93
C LEU A 45 -18.36 -8.98 -4.10
N GLN A 46 -19.63 -9.33 -3.90
CA GLN A 46 -20.61 -9.40 -4.99
C GLN A 46 -21.46 -8.14 -5.06
N VAL A 47 -22.10 -7.79 -3.95
CA VAL A 47 -23.03 -6.67 -3.86
C VAL A 47 -22.36 -5.52 -3.13
N SER A 48 -22.39 -4.32 -3.71
CA SER A 48 -21.75 -3.15 -3.13
C SER A 48 -22.45 -1.85 -3.48
N ARG A 49 -22.48 -0.91 -2.52
CA ARG A 49 -22.87 0.49 -2.74
C ARG A 49 -21.93 1.44 -2.01
N ARG A 50 -21.92 2.70 -2.42
CA ARG A 50 -21.34 3.78 -1.60
C ARG A 50 -22.16 3.93 -0.31
N GLY A 51 -21.46 4.18 0.80
CA GLY A 51 -22.11 4.55 2.04
C GLY A 51 -22.47 6.02 2.07
N ILE A 52 -23.44 6.35 2.91
CA ILE A 52 -23.83 7.73 3.21
C ILE A 52 -23.54 7.96 4.69
N PRO A 53 -22.72 8.96 5.07
CA PRO A 53 -22.40 9.23 6.46
C PRO A 53 -23.67 9.25 7.35
N PRO A 54 -23.65 8.59 8.51
CA PRO A 54 -22.50 8.06 9.23
C PRO A 54 -22.09 6.61 8.87
N GLU A 55 -22.51 6.09 7.72
CA GLU A 55 -21.99 4.81 7.22
C GLU A 55 -20.51 4.93 6.78
N PRO A 56 -19.76 3.81 6.77
CA PRO A 56 -18.45 3.73 6.13
C PRO A 56 -18.50 4.03 4.63
N ASP A 57 -17.36 4.35 4.01
CA ASP A 57 -17.28 4.77 2.60
C ASP A 57 -17.99 3.82 1.60
N PHE A 58 -18.01 2.51 1.90
CA PHE A 58 -18.74 1.50 1.13
C PHE A 58 -19.49 0.53 2.05
N ILE A 59 -20.60 -0.02 1.55
CA ILE A 59 -21.28 -1.18 2.13
C ILE A 59 -21.22 -2.31 1.11
N ALA A 60 -20.66 -3.46 1.48
CA ALA A 60 -20.56 -4.62 0.61
C ALA A 60 -20.82 -5.93 1.37
N ASP A 61 -21.69 -6.79 0.83
CA ASP A 61 -22.06 -8.09 1.40
C ASP A 61 -22.37 -8.06 2.93
N GLY A 62 -23.02 -6.98 3.39
CA GLY A 62 -23.39 -6.77 4.81
C GLY A 62 -22.27 -6.24 5.71
N GLU A 63 -21.11 -5.91 5.14
CA GLU A 63 -19.95 -5.32 5.82
C GLU A 63 -19.76 -3.86 5.39
N GLY A 64 -19.52 -2.98 6.35
CA GLY A 64 -19.10 -1.61 6.07
C GLY A 64 -17.59 -1.55 5.87
N ILE A 65 -17.14 -0.89 4.82
CA ILE A 65 -15.72 -0.76 4.47
C ILE A 65 -15.38 0.73 4.45
N GLU A 66 -14.63 1.15 5.45
CA GLU A 66 -13.99 2.46 5.47
C GLU A 66 -12.67 2.37 4.70
N VAL A 67 -12.39 3.37 3.88
CA VAL A 67 -11.15 3.46 3.12
C VAL A 67 -10.27 4.58 3.65
N THR A 68 -8.96 4.35 3.67
CA THR A 68 -7.99 5.39 3.96
C THR A 68 -6.69 5.16 3.22
N PHE A 69 -5.95 6.25 3.09
CA PHE A 69 -4.57 6.24 2.69
C PHE A 69 -3.67 6.29 3.93
N ALA A 70 -2.61 5.49 3.95
CA ALA A 70 -1.57 5.57 4.97
C ALA A 70 -0.44 6.48 4.49
N ALA A 71 -0.69 7.78 4.32
CA ALA A 71 0.37 8.78 4.32
C ALA A 71 -0.17 10.18 4.62
N GLY A 72 0.72 11.06 5.10
CA GLY A 72 0.44 12.48 5.26
C GLY A 72 0.27 13.15 3.89
N ARG A 73 -0.57 14.20 3.78
CA ARG A 73 -0.95 14.81 2.49
C ARG A 73 0.24 15.15 1.58
N GLU A 74 1.38 15.56 2.14
CA GLU A 74 2.58 15.92 1.39
C GLU A 74 3.46 14.70 1.07
N ALA A 75 3.84 13.90 2.07
CA ALA A 75 4.63 12.68 1.87
C ALA A 75 3.97 11.66 0.91
N SER A 76 2.62 11.60 0.90
CA SER A 76 1.84 10.79 -0.05
C SER A 76 2.06 11.25 -1.49
N ARG A 77 2.04 12.56 -1.70
CA ARG A 77 2.18 13.18 -3.02
C ARG A 77 3.59 13.03 -3.53
N ASP A 78 4.58 13.19 -2.67
CA ASP A 78 5.99 13.03 -3.04
C ASP A 78 6.31 11.58 -3.38
N PHE A 79 5.91 10.60 -2.56
CA PHE A 79 6.08 9.18 -2.89
C PHE A 79 5.32 8.80 -4.16
N ILE A 80 4.05 9.21 -4.30
CA ILE A 80 3.26 8.92 -5.52
C ILE A 80 3.90 9.58 -6.74
N ARG A 81 4.36 10.83 -6.64
CA ARG A 81 4.99 11.56 -7.75
C ARG A 81 6.33 10.93 -8.12
N GLN A 82 7.21 10.71 -7.15
CA GLN A 82 8.50 10.04 -7.33
C GLN A 82 8.32 8.66 -7.97
N THR A 83 7.35 7.89 -7.49
CA THR A 83 7.01 6.60 -8.06
C THR A 83 6.41 6.74 -9.46
N CYS A 84 5.50 7.68 -9.73
CA CYS A 84 4.94 7.86 -11.08
C CYS A 84 5.98 8.38 -12.10
N ASP A 85 7.02 9.07 -11.63
CA ASP A 85 8.08 9.65 -12.44
C ASP A 85 9.31 8.73 -12.56
N GLY A 86 9.30 7.55 -11.92
CA GLY A 86 10.39 6.57 -11.96
C GLY A 86 11.63 6.98 -11.17
N ARG A 87 11.55 8.02 -10.34
CA ARG A 87 12.67 8.55 -9.54
C ARG A 87 12.47 8.16 -8.08
N PHE A 88 12.63 6.88 -7.80
CA PHE A 88 12.55 6.36 -6.44
C PHE A 88 13.88 6.61 -5.73
N ASP A 89 13.87 7.42 -4.68
CA ASP A 89 15.01 7.61 -3.76
C ASP A 89 14.65 7.00 -2.40
N PRO A 90 15.25 5.85 -2.02
CA PRO A 90 14.95 5.17 -0.75
C PRO A 90 15.52 5.96 0.43
N GLY A 91 14.84 7.04 0.82
CA GLY A 91 15.22 7.92 1.91
C GLY A 91 14.36 7.78 3.17
N ALA A 92 13.22 7.09 3.10
CA ALA A 92 12.30 7.00 4.23
C ALA A 92 12.64 5.82 5.15
N SER A 93 12.81 6.08 6.45
CA SER A 93 12.99 4.98 7.41
C SER A 93 11.68 4.19 7.60
N LYS A 94 11.78 2.85 7.64
CA LYS A 94 10.64 1.95 7.91
C LYS A 94 9.82 2.32 9.15
N ALA A 95 10.48 2.84 10.19
CA ALA A 95 9.81 3.33 11.39
C ALA A 95 8.81 4.47 11.07
N GLY A 96 9.16 5.37 10.15
CA GLY A 96 8.28 6.41 9.65
C GLY A 96 7.09 5.85 8.85
N GLU A 97 7.31 4.81 8.04
CA GLU A 97 6.25 4.15 7.27
C GLU A 97 5.23 3.47 8.21
N ILE A 98 5.71 2.71 9.20
CA ILE A 98 4.88 2.10 10.24
C ILE A 98 4.10 3.18 11.01
N GLY A 99 4.75 4.29 11.36
CA GLY A 99 4.12 5.43 12.03
C GLY A 99 2.92 5.97 11.26
N ARG A 100 3.02 6.08 9.93
CA ARG A 100 1.91 6.55 9.07
C ARG A 100 0.71 5.61 9.09
N ILE A 101 0.93 4.29 9.08
CA ILE A 101 -0.16 3.30 9.21
C ILE A 101 -0.82 3.42 10.58
N LYS A 102 -0.04 3.55 11.66
CA LYS A 102 -0.56 3.76 13.03
C LYS A 102 -1.43 5.01 13.13
N SER A 103 -0.98 6.13 12.56
CA SER A 103 -1.77 7.37 12.54
C SER A 103 -3.08 7.21 11.77
N ALA A 104 -3.07 6.49 10.64
CA ALA A 104 -4.28 6.21 9.88
C ALA A 104 -5.28 5.36 10.68
N LEU A 105 -4.80 4.32 11.37
CA LEU A 105 -5.59 3.47 12.26
C LEU A 105 -6.24 4.28 13.39
N SER A 106 -5.45 5.03 14.16
CA SER A 106 -5.96 5.82 15.30
C SER A 106 -7.02 6.83 14.86
N ARG A 107 -6.75 7.60 13.81
CA ARG A 107 -7.70 8.60 13.29
C ARG A 107 -9.03 7.98 12.85
N LYS A 108 -9.00 6.78 12.26
CA LYS A 108 -10.23 6.11 11.80
C LYS A 108 -10.95 5.38 12.93
N ALA A 109 -10.24 4.98 13.98
CA ALA A 109 -10.81 4.37 15.19
C ALA A 109 -11.62 5.38 16.03
N GLU A 110 -11.30 6.67 15.95
CA GLU A 110 -12.03 7.74 16.64
C GLU A 110 -13.40 8.06 16.00
N LYS A 111 -13.68 7.55 14.79
CA LYS A 111 -14.93 7.82 14.09
C LYS A 111 -16.06 6.91 14.58
N PHE A 112 -17.25 7.50 14.66
CA PHE A 112 -18.48 6.72 14.80
C PHE A 112 -18.94 6.21 13.43
N TYR A 113 -19.22 4.91 13.36
CA TYR A 113 -19.85 4.28 12.19
C TYR A 113 -21.18 3.67 12.60
N SER A 114 -22.23 3.90 11.80
CA SER A 114 -23.54 3.30 12.04
C SER A 114 -23.57 1.78 11.84
N THR A 115 -22.59 1.23 11.12
CA THR A 115 -22.52 -0.20 10.80
C THR A 115 -21.75 -0.96 11.89
N ARG A 116 -22.40 -1.93 12.53
CA ARG A 116 -21.77 -2.76 13.59
C ARG A 116 -20.55 -3.54 13.09
N ARG A 117 -20.55 -3.94 11.82
CA ARG A 117 -19.48 -4.70 11.18
C ARG A 117 -18.71 -3.80 10.22
N THR A 118 -17.83 -2.96 10.76
CA THR A 118 -17.02 -2.03 9.97
C THR A 118 -15.57 -2.51 9.89
N SER A 119 -15.05 -2.68 8.69
CA SER A 119 -13.64 -2.97 8.40
C SER A 119 -12.94 -1.74 7.84
N LEU A 120 -11.63 -1.67 8.04
CA LEU A 120 -10.79 -0.58 7.52
C LEU A 120 -9.86 -1.10 6.42
N ALA A 121 -9.94 -0.53 5.24
CA ALA A 121 -9.00 -0.75 4.16
C ALA A 121 -8.00 0.40 4.06
N ILE A 122 -6.72 0.07 4.24
CA ILE A 122 -5.61 1.01 4.23
C ILE A 122 -4.77 0.78 2.98
N LEU A 123 -4.70 1.79 2.12
CA LEU A 123 -3.76 1.81 1.02
C LEU A 123 -2.39 2.30 1.50
N CYS A 124 -1.40 1.42 1.46
CA CYS A 124 -0.04 1.65 1.93
C CYS A 124 0.87 1.98 0.74
N MET A 125 0.80 3.20 0.25
CA MET A 125 1.79 3.73 -0.69
C MET A 125 3.01 4.21 0.09
N LEU A 126 3.75 3.22 0.59
CA LEU A 126 4.83 3.34 1.54
C LEU A 126 6.01 2.48 1.07
N GLU A 127 7.21 2.78 1.54
CA GLU A 127 8.46 2.05 1.25
C GLU A 127 8.55 0.71 2.01
N LEU A 128 7.54 -0.14 1.83
CA LEU A 128 7.38 -1.44 2.50
C LEU A 128 7.35 -2.59 1.48
N PHE A 129 8.03 -2.42 0.35
CA PHE A 129 8.06 -3.43 -0.73
C PHE A 129 8.62 -4.78 -0.27
N ASP A 130 9.54 -4.77 0.69
CA ASP A 130 10.11 -5.99 1.28
C ASP A 130 9.07 -6.80 2.07
N TRP A 131 8.03 -6.15 2.61
CA TRP A 131 6.94 -6.84 3.28
C TRP A 131 6.09 -7.68 2.31
N ALA A 132 6.08 -7.31 1.02
CA ALA A 132 5.45 -8.07 -0.05
C ALA A 132 6.31 -9.25 -0.53
N ALA A 133 7.64 -9.10 -0.51
CA ALA A 133 8.60 -10.05 -1.09
C ALA A 133 8.79 -11.35 -0.28
N GLY A 134 8.66 -11.32 1.05
CA GLY A 134 8.95 -12.49 1.89
C GLY A 134 8.43 -12.42 3.31
N GLU A 135 8.88 -13.36 4.16
CA GLU A 135 8.60 -13.32 5.59
C GLU A 135 9.39 -12.21 6.28
N SER A 136 8.73 -11.46 7.15
CA SER A 136 9.32 -10.35 7.89
C SER A 136 8.84 -10.41 9.32
N ARG A 137 9.77 -10.66 10.26
CA ARG A 137 9.48 -10.70 11.70
C ARG A 137 8.93 -9.37 12.21
N GLU A 138 9.37 -8.27 11.62
CA GLU A 138 8.85 -6.93 11.90
C GLU A 138 7.40 -6.79 11.45
N ARG A 139 7.10 -7.18 10.21
CA ARG A 139 5.74 -7.21 9.66
C ARG A 139 4.81 -8.04 10.55
N GLU A 140 5.23 -9.24 10.95
CA GLU A 140 4.43 -10.12 11.81
C GLU A 140 4.19 -9.53 13.20
N LYS A 141 5.22 -8.92 13.80
CA LYS A 141 5.06 -8.21 15.08
C LYS A 141 4.08 -7.05 14.93
N PHE A 142 4.15 -6.31 13.83
CA PHE A 142 3.24 -5.21 13.55
C PHE A 142 1.81 -5.68 13.29
N PHE A 143 1.60 -6.74 12.50
CA PHE A 143 0.29 -7.31 12.23
C PHE A 143 -0.38 -7.86 13.50
N ARG A 144 0.40 -8.49 14.38
CA ARG A 144 -0.08 -8.91 15.71
C ARG A 144 -0.50 -7.72 16.58
N TRP A 145 0.26 -6.63 16.53
CA TRP A 145 -0.12 -5.39 17.22
C TRP A 145 -1.45 -4.84 16.67
N ILE A 146 -1.62 -4.74 15.34
CA ILE A 146 -2.88 -4.25 14.76
C ILE A 146 -4.06 -5.12 15.20
N ARG A 147 -3.91 -6.45 15.12
CA ARG A 147 -4.96 -7.39 15.55
C ARG A 147 -5.39 -7.12 16.99
N ARG A 148 -4.43 -7.11 17.91
CA ARG A 148 -4.71 -6.91 19.34
C ARG A 148 -5.38 -5.58 19.62
N GLU A 149 -4.86 -4.49 19.07
CA GLU A 149 -5.33 -3.13 19.40
C GLU A 149 -6.64 -2.76 18.72
N TYR A 150 -6.93 -3.28 17.52
CA TYR A 150 -8.06 -2.80 16.71
C TYR A 150 -9.07 -3.88 16.34
N ILE A 151 -8.65 -5.14 16.18
CA ILE A 151 -9.57 -6.22 15.75
C ILE A 151 -10.13 -6.96 16.97
N ASP A 152 -9.26 -7.36 17.89
CA ASP A 152 -9.64 -8.11 19.10
C ASP A 152 -10.34 -7.18 20.12
N ALA A 153 -9.96 -5.90 20.13
CA ALA A 153 -10.63 -4.85 20.88
C ALA A 153 -12.03 -4.48 20.33
N GLY A 154 -12.42 -5.04 19.18
CA GLY A 154 -13.73 -4.82 18.57
C GLY A 154 -13.92 -3.46 17.87
N ILE A 155 -12.84 -2.69 17.65
CA ILE A 155 -12.90 -1.39 16.97
C ILE A 155 -13.24 -1.58 15.48
N PHE A 156 -12.56 -2.52 14.82
CA PHE A 156 -12.86 -2.93 13.44
C PHE A 156 -13.15 -4.41 13.36
N HIS A 157 -13.99 -4.80 12.41
CA HIS A 157 -14.20 -6.20 12.05
C HIS A 157 -12.92 -6.79 11.44
N THR A 158 -12.26 -6.12 10.51
CA THR A 158 -10.88 -6.46 10.15
C THR A 158 -10.17 -5.22 9.65
N VAL A 159 -8.85 -5.33 9.52
CA VAL A 159 -8.02 -4.33 8.85
C VAL A 159 -7.42 -4.99 7.62
N TYR A 160 -7.64 -4.37 6.48
CA TYR A 160 -7.00 -4.71 5.23
C TYR A 160 -5.82 -3.78 4.97
N LEU A 161 -4.63 -4.33 4.78
CA LEU A 161 -3.48 -3.57 4.29
C LEU A 161 -3.27 -3.89 2.82
N LEU A 162 -3.29 -2.86 1.98
CA LEU A 162 -3.05 -2.96 0.54
C LEU A 162 -1.65 -2.40 0.25
N LEU A 163 -0.70 -3.28 -0.03
CA LEU A 163 0.69 -2.92 -0.27
C LEU A 163 1.08 -3.15 -1.74
N PRO A 164 1.76 -2.19 -2.38
CA PRO A 164 2.38 -2.41 -3.68
C PRO A 164 3.62 -3.29 -3.53
N SER A 165 3.92 -4.03 -4.60
CA SER A 165 5.14 -4.83 -4.79
C SER A 165 5.93 -4.30 -5.99
N LEU A 166 7.19 -4.73 -6.11
CA LEU A 166 8.10 -4.31 -7.18
C LEU A 166 7.66 -4.78 -8.58
N ASN A 167 6.86 -5.85 -8.68
CA ASN A 167 6.52 -6.51 -9.95
C ASN A 167 5.10 -6.19 -10.47
N GLN A 168 4.60 -4.96 -10.27
CA GLN A 168 3.22 -4.57 -10.63
C GLN A 168 2.14 -5.40 -9.92
N GLU A 169 2.49 -5.96 -8.78
CA GLU A 169 1.61 -6.77 -7.96
C GLU A 169 1.17 -5.94 -6.78
N TRP A 170 -0.02 -6.27 -6.29
CA TRP A 170 -0.51 -5.76 -5.03
C TRP A 170 -0.86 -6.90 -4.12
N PHE A 171 -0.58 -6.71 -2.84
CA PHE A 171 -0.95 -7.64 -1.81
C PHE A 171 -2.02 -7.03 -0.93
N VAL A 172 -3.14 -7.74 -0.82
CA VAL A 172 -4.19 -7.45 0.14
C VAL A 172 -4.03 -8.42 1.30
N TYR A 173 -3.68 -7.90 2.47
CA TYR A 173 -3.58 -8.66 3.70
C TYR A 173 -4.86 -8.51 4.51
N ASP A 174 -5.55 -9.61 4.79
CA ASP A 174 -6.68 -9.66 5.73
C ASP A 174 -6.13 -10.04 7.12
N LEU A 175 -6.02 -9.04 7.99
CA LEU A 175 -5.34 -9.25 9.27
C LEU A 175 -6.15 -10.07 10.27
N ARG A 176 -7.47 -10.17 10.13
CA ARG A 176 -8.27 -11.08 10.96
C ARG A 176 -8.10 -12.54 10.55
N ARG A 177 -8.06 -12.82 9.24
CA ARG A 177 -7.94 -14.19 8.72
C ARG A 177 -6.50 -14.66 8.52
N GLU A 178 -5.54 -13.75 8.67
CA GLU A 178 -4.13 -13.99 8.34
C GLU A 178 -3.94 -14.44 6.88
N GLU A 179 -4.83 -13.98 6.00
CA GLU A 179 -4.81 -14.30 4.59
C GLU A 179 -4.04 -13.22 3.82
N ARG A 180 -3.26 -13.66 2.83
CA ARG A 180 -2.63 -12.78 1.83
C ARG A 180 -3.15 -13.13 0.45
N ARG A 181 -3.66 -12.13 -0.28
CA ARG A 181 -4.09 -12.27 -1.67
C ARG A 181 -3.21 -11.40 -2.57
N ARG A 182 -2.64 -12.02 -3.60
CA ARG A 182 -1.90 -11.34 -4.68
C ARG A 182 -2.89 -10.91 -5.75
N LEU A 183 -2.79 -9.66 -6.18
CA LEU A 183 -3.53 -9.08 -7.29
C LEU A 183 -2.54 -8.66 -8.38
N LEU A 184 -2.78 -9.09 -9.61
CA LEU A 184 -2.08 -8.60 -10.79
C LEU A 184 -2.89 -7.45 -11.39
N ILE A 185 -2.31 -6.25 -11.47
CA ILE A 185 -3.02 -5.07 -11.97
C ILE A 185 -3.28 -5.12 -13.49
N LEU A 186 -2.61 -6.02 -14.23
CA LEU A 186 -2.74 -6.19 -15.68
C LEU A 186 -4.19 -6.33 -16.20
N ASN A 187 -5.15 -6.74 -15.35
CA ASN A 187 -6.56 -6.88 -15.74
C ASN A 187 -7.47 -5.70 -15.39
N TYR A 188 -7.02 -4.71 -14.61
CA TYR A 188 -7.90 -3.66 -14.08
C TYR A 188 -7.52 -2.23 -14.46
N LEU A 189 -6.28 -2.00 -14.93
CA LEU A 189 -5.82 -0.71 -15.44
C LEU A 189 -4.94 -1.01 -16.67
N GLN A 190 -5.43 -0.68 -17.88
CA GLN A 190 -4.74 -0.96 -19.14
C GLN A 190 -3.34 -0.29 -19.16
N ALA A 191 -2.29 -1.10 -19.40
CA ALA A 191 -0.85 -0.81 -19.19
C ALA A 191 -0.20 0.15 -20.23
N PRO A 192 1.08 0.57 -20.04
CA PRO A 192 2.20 -0.21 -20.62
C PRO A 192 3.55 -0.25 -19.84
N TYR A 193 4.08 -1.48 -19.67
CA TYR A 193 5.48 -2.00 -19.67
C TYR A 193 6.68 -1.28 -19.00
N TYR A 194 7.62 -2.08 -18.46
CA TYR A 194 8.99 -1.70 -18.04
C TYR A 194 10.07 -2.60 -18.65
N THR A 195 11.28 -2.04 -18.79
CA THR A 195 12.53 -2.77 -19.10
C THR A 195 13.56 -2.36 -18.04
N VAL A 196 14.32 -3.32 -17.52
CA VAL A 196 15.51 -3.03 -16.69
C VAL A 196 16.61 -2.54 -17.64
N VAL A 197 17.12 -1.34 -17.41
CA VAL A 197 18.29 -0.83 -18.14
C VAL A 197 19.48 -0.87 -17.20
N ASN A 198 20.33 -1.88 -17.35
CA ASN A 198 21.69 -1.80 -16.82
C ASN A 198 22.43 -0.76 -17.65
N LYS A 199 22.88 0.34 -17.03
CA LYS A 199 23.91 1.18 -17.64
C LYS A 199 25.21 0.37 -17.64
N GLY A 200 25.40 -0.44 -18.68
CA GLY A 200 26.72 -0.94 -19.05
C GLY A 200 27.63 0.27 -19.20
N GLY A 201 28.74 0.27 -18.46
CA GLY A 201 29.69 1.37 -18.43
C GLY A 201 30.07 1.82 -19.83
N THR A 202 29.98 3.13 -20.06
CA THR A 202 30.64 3.77 -21.19
C THR A 202 32.14 3.72 -20.93
N GLY A 203 32.79 2.69 -21.46
CA GLY A 203 34.19 2.78 -21.84
C GLY A 203 34.30 3.70 -23.05
N GLY A 204 35.24 4.64 -22.96
CA GLY A 204 35.56 5.64 -23.98
C GLY A 204 36.46 6.70 -23.38
#